data_AF-A0A9E1XVA5-F1
#
_entry.id   AF-A0A9E1XVA5-F1
#
_cell.length_a   1.000
_cell.length_b   1.000
_cell.length_c   1.000
_cell.angle_alpha   90.00
_cell.angle_beta   90.00
_cell.angle_gamma   90.00
#
_symmetry.space_group_name_H-M   'P 1'
#
loop_
_entity.id
_entity.type
_entity.pdbx_description
1 polymer ?
#
loop_
_entity_poly.entity_id
_entity_poly.type
_entity_poly.pdbx_seq_one_letter_code
_entity_poly.pdbx_strand_id
1 'polypeptide(L)'
;MVIPRPGKKYINLFYYQSMTRIWRRLLPFNLVLWIVWWFAPSLPSFQPPKDEIVLYAAIASTTIMVLIFLMSNKAYVRANREYMYIGVPFYRVKIPYSYVKSLRITDLRHALNGVKLEKGDIKFILRYEADTPVSALILKEMPKPEGILHLFLPRYMFLAANRGFFFLLEDLMGFKSEFDSRLKSSRTIEELIS
;
A
#
# COMPACT_ATOMS: atom_id res chain seq x y z
N MET A 1 7.45 -32.44 11.44
CA MET A 1 7.65 -31.08 10.87
C MET A 1 6.34 -30.31 11.02
N VAL A 2 6.18 -29.51 12.08
CA VAL A 2 4.95 -28.72 12.27
C VAL A 2 5.02 -27.53 11.33
N ILE A 3 4.27 -27.56 10.23
CA ILE A 3 4.17 -26.43 9.30
C ILE A 3 3.53 -25.28 10.08
N PRO A 4 4.27 -24.20 10.40
CA PRO A 4 3.74 -23.13 11.23
C PRO A 4 2.59 -22.45 10.48
N ARG A 5 1.41 -22.37 11.12
CA ARG A 5 0.26 -21.70 10.54
C ARG A 5 0.60 -20.23 10.27
N PRO A 6 0.47 -19.75 9.02
CA PRO A 6 0.69 -18.35 8.71
C PRO A 6 -0.33 -17.50 9.46
N GLY A 7 0.11 -16.37 10.02
CA GLY A 7 -0.78 -15.48 10.78
C GLY A 7 -1.92 -14.88 9.96
N LYS A 8 -2.87 -14.23 10.65
CA LYS A 8 -4.05 -13.65 10.01
C LYS A 8 -3.62 -12.54 9.03
N LYS A 9 -4.36 -12.39 7.92
CA LYS A 9 -4.16 -11.27 6.99
C LYS A 9 -4.99 -10.10 7.49
N TYR A 10 -4.34 -8.97 7.70
CA TYR A 10 -4.99 -7.71 8.05
C TYR A 10 -4.97 -6.79 6.83
N ILE A 11 -6.13 -6.34 6.39
CA ILE A 11 -6.25 -5.47 5.22
C ILE A 11 -5.72 -4.10 5.60
N ASN A 12 -4.89 -3.52 4.71
CA ASN A 12 -4.41 -2.17 4.88
C ASN A 12 -5.39 -1.18 4.24
N LEU A 13 -6.14 -0.48 5.08
CA LEU A 13 -7.20 0.44 4.67
C LEU A 13 -6.65 1.65 3.92
N PHE A 14 -5.45 2.12 4.26
CA PHE A 14 -4.81 3.24 3.55
C PHE A 14 -4.50 2.91 2.09
N TYR A 15 -4.04 1.68 1.82
CA TYR A 15 -3.74 1.26 0.46
C TYR A 15 -5.04 1.10 -0.35
N TYR A 16 -6.04 0.43 0.24
CA TYR A 16 -7.33 0.21 -0.41
C TYR A 16 -7.98 1.52 -0.86
N GLN A 17 -8.05 2.51 0.03
CA GLN A 17 -8.71 3.78 -0.28
C GLN A 17 -7.92 4.65 -1.27
N SER A 18 -6.58 4.61 -1.22
CA SER A 18 -5.74 5.34 -2.17
C SER A 18 -5.85 4.77 -3.59
N MET A 19 -5.81 3.44 -3.72
CA MET A 19 -5.93 2.79 -5.02
C MET A 19 -7.34 2.93 -5.61
N THR A 20 -8.37 2.85 -4.77
CA THR A 20 -9.77 3.09 -5.18
C THR A 20 -9.98 4.50 -5.72
N ARG A 21 -9.29 5.50 -5.15
CA ARG A 21 -9.33 6.88 -5.66
C ARG A 21 -8.74 6.99 -7.06
N ILE A 22 -7.59 6.36 -7.31
CA ILE A 22 -6.92 6.41 -8.62
C ILE A 22 -7.83 5.78 -9.67
N TRP A 23 -8.37 4.58 -9.40
CA TRP A 23 -9.31 3.93 -10.31
C TRP A 23 -10.57 4.77 -10.57
N ARG A 24 -11.19 5.36 -9.52
CA ARG A 24 -12.36 6.24 -9.69
C ARG A 24 -12.08 7.48 -10.54
N ARG A 25 -10.85 8.02 -10.52
CA ARG A 25 -10.45 9.14 -11.37
C ARG A 25 -10.16 8.72 -12.81
N LEU A 26 -9.64 7.52 -13.01
CA LEU A 26 -9.37 6.97 -14.35
C LEU A 26 -10.66 6.59 -15.08
N LEU A 27 -11.72 6.23 -14.37
CA LEU A 27 -13.01 5.85 -14.96
C LEU A 27 -13.57 6.91 -15.93
N PRO A 28 -13.80 8.18 -15.53
CA PRO A 28 -14.31 9.19 -16.45
C PRO A 28 -13.33 9.51 -17.59
N PHE A 29 -12.02 9.50 -17.33
CA PHE A 29 -11.00 9.72 -18.36
C PHE A 29 -11.06 8.64 -19.45
N ASN A 30 -11.19 7.38 -19.03
CA ASN A 30 -11.31 6.26 -19.93
C ASN A 30 -12.64 6.32 -20.72
N LEU A 31 -13.73 6.70 -20.05
CA LEU A 31 -15.03 6.87 -20.69
C LEU A 31 -15.00 7.96 -21.77
N VAL A 32 -14.32 9.09 -21.52
CA VAL A 32 -14.10 10.13 -22.54
C VAL A 32 -13.28 9.60 -23.72
N LEU A 33 -12.21 8.83 -23.47
CA LEU A 33 -11.42 8.22 -24.55
C LEU A 33 -12.26 7.31 -25.45
N TRP A 34 -13.12 6.47 -24.86
CA TRP A 34 -14.04 5.62 -25.61
C TRP A 34 -15.08 6.42 -26.40
N ILE A 35 -15.62 7.50 -25.83
CA ILE A 35 -16.53 8.41 -26.54
C ILE A 35 -15.81 9.07 -27.72
N VAL A 36 -14.61 9.61 -27.50
CA VAL A 36 -13.84 10.26 -28.57
C VAL A 36 -13.52 9.27 -29.68
N TRP A 37 -13.12 8.03 -29.35
CA TRP A 37 -12.91 6.98 -30.35
C TRP A 37 -14.19 6.67 -31.13
N TRP A 38 -15.34 6.56 -30.46
CA TRP A 38 -16.63 6.30 -31.10
C TRP A 38 -17.04 7.39 -32.09
N PHE A 39 -16.74 8.66 -31.79
CA PHE A 39 -17.04 9.81 -32.65
C PHE A 39 -15.90 10.21 -33.60
N ALA A 40 -14.72 9.60 -33.48
CA ALA A 40 -13.55 9.86 -34.33
C ALA A 40 -13.86 9.76 -35.85
N PRO A 41 -14.54 8.71 -36.35
CA PRO A 41 -14.82 8.60 -37.80
C PRO A 41 -15.81 9.66 -38.32
N SER A 42 -16.52 10.37 -37.43
CA SER A 42 -17.47 11.44 -37.79
C SER A 42 -16.82 12.83 -37.86
N LEU A 43 -15.55 12.96 -37.45
CA LEU A 43 -14.83 14.24 -37.39
C LEU A 43 -13.89 14.40 -38.59
N PRO A 44 -14.01 15.48 -39.40
CA PRO A 44 -13.21 15.65 -40.62
C PRO A 44 -11.70 15.79 -40.40
N SER A 45 -11.25 16.04 -39.17
CA SER A 45 -9.83 16.12 -38.78
C SER A 45 -9.19 14.76 -38.46
N PHE A 46 -9.98 13.70 -38.32
CA PHE A 46 -9.54 12.34 -38.03
C PHE A 46 -9.65 11.50 -39.31
N GLN A 47 -8.62 11.60 -40.15
CA GLN A 47 -8.44 10.67 -41.27
C GLN A 47 -7.50 9.54 -40.83
N PRO A 48 -7.70 8.29 -41.29
CA PRO A 48 -6.76 7.19 -41.05
C PRO A 48 -5.36 7.62 -41.50
N PRO A 49 -4.30 7.45 -40.67
CA PRO A 49 -4.12 6.42 -39.64
C PRO A 49 -4.29 6.90 -38.17
N LYS A 50 -4.87 8.08 -37.92
CA LYS A 50 -4.95 8.66 -36.56
C LYS A 50 -5.94 7.95 -35.63
N ASP A 51 -6.90 7.20 -36.16
CA ASP A 51 -7.92 6.48 -35.38
C ASP A 51 -7.35 5.26 -34.64
N GLU A 52 -6.33 4.60 -35.20
CA GLU A 52 -5.68 3.45 -34.58
C GLU A 52 -4.96 3.84 -33.28
N ILE A 53 -4.34 5.01 -33.25
CA ILE A 53 -3.62 5.52 -32.06
C ILE A 53 -4.60 5.73 -30.91
N VAL A 54 -5.80 6.25 -31.18
CA VAL A 54 -6.83 6.47 -30.15
C VAL A 54 -7.36 5.13 -29.63
N LEU A 55 -7.55 4.14 -30.51
CA LEU A 55 -7.93 2.78 -30.11
C LEU A 55 -6.89 2.14 -29.19
N TYR A 56 -5.60 2.15 -29.60
CA TYR A 56 -4.52 1.60 -28.77
C TYR A 56 -4.41 2.33 -27.42
N ALA A 57 -4.58 3.65 -27.40
CA ALA A 57 -4.59 4.43 -26.17
C ALA A 57 -5.77 4.06 -25.24
N ALA A 58 -6.98 3.87 -25.79
CA ALA A 58 -8.15 3.45 -25.03
C ALA A 58 -7.98 2.04 -24.44
N ILE A 59 -7.46 1.09 -25.23
CA ILE A 59 -7.18 -0.28 -24.77
C ILE A 59 -6.11 -0.28 -23.68
N ALA A 60 -4.99 0.44 -23.88
CA ALA A 60 -3.91 0.53 -22.90
C ALA A 60 -4.40 1.16 -21.59
N SER A 61 -5.14 2.26 -21.66
CA SER A 61 -5.76 2.92 -20.50
C SER A 61 -6.73 2.01 -19.75
N THR A 62 -7.56 1.26 -20.47
CA THR A 62 -8.50 0.27 -19.90
C THR A 62 -7.78 -0.86 -19.21
N THR A 63 -6.72 -1.39 -19.81
CA THR A 63 -5.90 -2.43 -19.21
C THR A 63 -5.26 -1.96 -17.90
N ILE A 64 -4.69 -0.75 -17.90
CA ILE A 64 -4.12 -0.14 -16.69
C ILE A 64 -5.19 0.08 -15.62
N MET A 65 -6.37 0.57 -15.99
CA MET A 65 -7.49 0.78 -15.07
C MET A 65 -7.94 -0.53 -14.41
N VAL A 66 -8.11 -1.60 -15.19
CA VAL A 66 -8.49 -2.92 -14.68
C VAL A 66 -7.41 -3.48 -13.77
N LEU A 67 -6.13 -3.35 -14.14
CA LEU A 67 -5.02 -3.75 -13.28
C LEU A 67 -5.07 -3.04 -11.92
N ILE A 68 -5.22 -1.72 -11.90
CA ILE A 68 -5.33 -0.92 -10.67
C ILE A 68 -6.54 -1.36 -9.83
N PHE A 69 -7.67 -1.65 -10.48
CA PHE A 69 -8.87 -2.16 -9.79
C PHE A 69 -8.64 -3.50 -9.12
N LEU A 70 -7.99 -4.46 -9.79
CA LEU A 70 -7.66 -5.76 -9.18
C LEU A 70 -6.65 -5.64 -8.03
N MET A 71 -5.88 -4.56 -8.01
CA MET A 71 -4.82 -4.31 -7.03
C MET A 71 -5.31 -3.66 -5.76
N SER A 72 -6.39 -2.86 -5.82
CA SER A 72 -6.91 -2.13 -4.66
C SER A 72 -7.22 -3.06 -3.48
N ASN A 73 -7.73 -4.26 -3.74
CA ASN A 73 -8.14 -5.23 -2.71
C ASN A 73 -7.02 -6.15 -2.19
N LYS A 74 -5.79 -6.04 -2.69
CA LYS A 74 -4.74 -7.04 -2.44
C LYS A 74 -3.64 -6.60 -1.49
N ALA A 75 -3.72 -5.40 -0.91
CA ALA A 75 -2.75 -4.98 0.09
C ALA A 75 -3.11 -5.49 1.48
N TYR A 76 -2.23 -6.29 2.06
CA TYR A 76 -2.40 -6.88 3.38
C TYR A 76 -1.10 -6.89 4.17
N VAL A 77 -1.23 -6.81 5.47
CA VAL A 77 -0.15 -6.99 6.43
C VAL A 77 -0.40 -8.30 7.17
N ARG A 78 0.66 -9.07 7.42
CA ARG A 78 0.58 -10.35 8.12
C ARG A 78 1.80 -10.50 9.02
N ALA A 79 1.58 -10.83 10.28
CA ALA A 79 2.64 -11.29 11.17
C ALA A 79 2.87 -12.80 10.92
N ASN A 80 4.10 -13.21 10.60
CA ASN A 80 4.47 -14.63 10.56
C ASN A 80 5.32 -14.96 11.79
N ARG A 81 5.81 -16.20 11.93
CA ARG A 81 6.62 -16.59 13.10
C ARG A 81 8.01 -15.94 13.13
N GLU A 82 8.65 -15.80 11.98
CA GLU A 82 10.05 -15.32 11.87
C GLU A 82 10.15 -13.92 11.24
N TYR A 83 9.11 -13.50 10.53
CA TYR A 83 9.10 -12.24 9.81
C TYR A 83 7.70 -11.64 9.77
N MET A 84 7.64 -10.31 9.74
CA MET A 84 6.47 -9.56 9.33
C MET A 84 6.43 -9.47 7.80
N TYR A 85 5.23 -9.50 7.25
CA TYR A 85 4.99 -9.53 5.82
C TYR A 85 4.06 -8.39 5.44
N ILE A 86 4.51 -7.54 4.51
CA ILE A 86 3.68 -6.52 3.87
C ILE A 86 3.50 -6.96 2.43
N GLY A 87 2.30 -7.45 2.13
CA GLY A 87 1.89 -7.77 0.78
C GLY A 87 1.30 -6.53 0.13
N VAL A 88 1.97 -6.00 -0.88
CA VAL A 88 1.33 -5.15 -1.89
C VAL A 88 1.20 -5.94 -3.20
N PRO A 89 0.34 -5.52 -4.14
CA PRO A 89 -0.08 -6.36 -5.26
C PRO A 89 1.08 -6.81 -6.16
N PHE A 90 2.08 -5.95 -6.37
CA PHE A 90 3.27 -6.24 -7.18
C PHE A 90 4.53 -6.55 -6.39
N TYR A 91 4.53 -6.28 -5.09
CA TYR A 91 5.73 -6.38 -4.28
C TYR A 91 5.42 -6.91 -2.89
N ARG A 92 6.33 -7.73 -2.38
CA ARG A 92 6.14 -8.43 -1.12
C ARG A 92 7.33 -8.13 -0.24
N VAL A 93 7.14 -7.29 0.76
CA VAL A 93 8.21 -6.92 1.69
C VAL A 93 8.18 -7.90 2.85
N LYS A 94 9.25 -8.70 2.97
CA LYS A 94 9.50 -9.51 4.16
C LYS A 94 10.42 -8.71 5.09
N ILE A 95 9.99 -8.54 6.33
CA ILE A 95 10.73 -7.81 7.37
C ILE A 95 11.01 -8.82 8.49
N PRO A 96 12.23 -9.33 8.62
CA PRO A 96 12.59 -10.20 9.74
C PRO A 96 12.44 -9.46 11.07
N TYR A 97 12.07 -10.18 12.13
CA TYR A 97 11.89 -9.57 13.45
C TYR A 97 13.16 -8.97 14.05
N SER A 98 14.35 -9.44 13.63
CA SER A 98 15.64 -8.87 14.03
C SER A 98 15.81 -7.39 13.63
N TYR A 99 15.16 -6.97 12.53
CA TYR A 99 15.13 -5.57 12.06
C TYR A 99 14.07 -4.73 12.77
N VAL A 100 13.11 -5.35 13.44
CA VAL A 100 12.05 -4.63 14.17
C VAL A 100 12.62 -4.10 15.48
N LYS A 101 12.52 -2.79 15.68
CA LYS A 101 12.81 -2.15 16.96
C LYS A 101 11.61 -2.22 17.90
N SER A 102 10.44 -1.79 17.42
CA SER A 102 9.19 -1.85 18.18
C SER A 102 7.97 -1.63 17.28
N LEU A 103 6.84 -2.22 17.65
CA LEU A 103 5.51 -1.88 17.12
C LEU A 103 4.75 -1.07 18.19
N ARG A 104 4.19 0.08 17.82
CA ARG A 104 3.41 0.94 18.73
C ARG A 104 2.12 1.36 18.05
N ILE A 105 1.05 1.52 18.82
CA ILE A 105 -0.15 2.19 18.36
C ILE A 105 0.04 3.67 18.64
N THR A 106 -0.20 4.50 17.64
CA THR A 106 -0.09 5.96 17.73
C THR A 106 -1.19 6.57 16.87
N ASP A 107 -1.44 7.86 17.04
CA ASP A 107 -2.45 8.55 16.26
C ASP A 107 -1.88 9.00 14.91
N LEU A 108 -2.75 9.10 13.91
CA LEU A 108 -2.38 9.51 12.56
C LEU A 108 -1.62 10.84 12.54
N ARG A 109 -2.02 11.81 13.37
CA ARG A 109 -1.34 13.10 13.51
C ARG A 109 0.11 12.95 13.96
N HIS A 110 0.36 12.08 14.95
CA HIS A 110 1.70 11.83 15.45
C HIS A 110 2.56 11.05 14.46
N ALA A 111 1.98 10.06 13.76
CA ALA A 111 2.67 9.29 12.73
C ALA A 111 3.15 10.16 11.56
N LEU A 112 2.40 11.21 11.23
CA LEU A 112 2.66 12.10 10.09
C LEU A 112 3.49 13.33 10.42
N ASN A 113 3.80 13.57 11.69
CA ASN A 113 4.57 14.72 12.09
C ASN A 113 5.96 14.68 11.43
N GLY A 114 6.28 15.70 10.62
CA GLY A 114 7.54 15.78 9.86
C GLY A 114 7.55 15.07 8.51
N VAL A 115 6.46 14.41 8.08
CA VAL A 115 6.38 13.79 6.75
C VAL A 115 6.14 14.88 5.70
N LYS A 116 7.05 14.97 4.71
CA LYS A 116 6.84 15.83 3.53
C LYS A 116 5.82 15.18 2.59
N LEU A 117 4.56 15.55 2.77
CA LEU A 117 3.45 15.08 1.96
C LEU A 117 3.21 16.02 0.77
N GLU A 118 2.90 15.46 -0.39
CA GLU A 118 2.41 16.24 -1.51
C GLU A 118 0.97 16.71 -1.26
N LYS A 119 0.54 17.80 -1.91
CA LYS A 119 -0.81 18.38 -1.71
C LYS A 119 -1.94 17.35 -1.88
N GLY A 120 -1.76 16.39 -2.79
CA GLY A 120 -2.71 15.30 -3.03
C GLY A 120 -2.83 14.31 -1.86
N ASP A 121 -1.70 14.01 -1.21
CA ASP A 121 -1.61 13.12 -0.07
C ASP A 121 -2.14 13.80 1.19
N ILE A 122 -1.81 15.09 1.40
CA ILE A 122 -2.36 15.89 2.50
C ILE A 122 -3.90 15.85 2.46
N LYS A 123 -4.50 16.12 1.30
CA LYS A 123 -5.97 16.07 1.13
C LYS A 123 -6.56 14.67 1.31
N PHE A 124 -5.79 13.60 1.08
CA PHE A 124 -6.21 12.24 1.38
C PHE A 124 -6.28 11.99 2.89
N ILE A 125 -5.19 12.33 3.57
CA ILE A 125 -5.02 12.08 4.99
C ILE A 125 -5.98 12.94 5.81
N LEU A 126 -6.16 14.21 5.45
CA LEU A 126 -7.08 15.13 6.14
C LEU A 126 -8.54 14.65 6.15
N ARG A 127 -8.89 13.64 5.34
CA ARG A 127 -10.22 13.01 5.38
C ARG A 127 -10.38 12.08 6.58
N TYR A 128 -9.28 11.61 7.16
CA TYR A 128 -9.29 10.83 8.40
C TYR A 128 -9.16 11.77 9.59
N GLU A 129 -9.76 11.39 10.70
CA GLU A 129 -9.62 12.13 11.95
C GLU A 129 -8.17 12.06 12.44
N ALA A 130 -7.68 13.17 13.00
CA ALA A 130 -6.32 13.28 13.50
C ALA A 130 -5.98 12.19 14.54
N ASP A 131 -6.99 11.77 15.31
CA ASP A 131 -6.92 10.80 16.41
C ASP A 131 -7.21 9.36 15.94
N THR A 132 -7.22 9.11 14.63
CA THR A 132 -7.40 7.76 14.10
C THR A 132 -6.21 6.90 14.53
N PRO A 133 -6.43 5.78 15.25
CA PRO A 133 -5.34 4.92 15.70
C PRO A 133 -4.68 4.22 14.51
N VAL A 134 -3.36 4.23 14.48
CA VAL A 134 -2.53 3.56 13.46
C VAL A 134 -1.42 2.74 14.12
N SER A 135 -1.04 1.65 13.46
CA SER A 135 0.11 0.84 13.89
C SER A 135 1.40 1.40 13.30
N ALA A 136 2.27 1.97 14.12
CA ALA A 136 3.61 2.42 13.76
C ALA A 136 4.63 1.31 14.04
N LEU A 137 5.22 0.79 12.96
CA LEU A 137 6.32 -0.16 12.98
C LEU A 137 7.65 0.58 12.85
N ILE A 138 8.41 0.63 13.94
CA ILE A 138 9.75 1.22 13.97
C ILE A 138 10.77 0.12 13.68
N LEU A 139 11.61 0.35 12.69
CA LEU A 139 12.67 -0.55 12.27
C LEU A 139 14.04 0.02 12.68
N LYS A 140 15.01 -0.87 12.89
CA LYS A 140 16.42 -0.50 13.05
C LYS A 140 16.99 -0.01 11.71
N GLU A 141 16.64 -0.71 10.63
CA GLU A 141 17.08 -0.42 9.28
C GLU A 141 15.97 -0.79 8.27
N MET A 142 15.96 -0.13 7.12
CA MET A 142 15.03 -0.46 6.04
C MET A 142 15.46 -1.78 5.37
N PRO A 143 14.54 -2.74 5.16
CA PRO A 143 14.86 -4.03 4.56
C PRO A 143 15.30 -3.93 3.09
N LYS A 144 14.98 -2.81 2.45
CA LYS A 144 15.26 -2.49 1.05
C LYS A 144 15.51 -0.99 0.91
N PRO A 145 16.21 -0.55 -0.16
CA PRO A 145 16.37 0.86 -0.46
C PRO A 145 15.03 1.58 -0.55
N GLU A 146 14.95 2.77 0.03
CA GLU A 146 13.71 3.57 0.08
C GLU A 146 13.16 3.89 -1.31
N GLY A 147 14.01 4.09 -2.31
CA GLY A 147 13.57 4.35 -3.69
C GLY A 147 12.72 3.22 -4.27
N ILE A 148 13.10 1.96 -4.01
CA ILE A 148 12.32 0.80 -4.45
C ILE A 148 11.03 0.70 -3.66
N LEU A 149 11.08 0.95 -2.35
CA LEU A 149 9.90 0.91 -1.49
C LEU A 149 8.89 1.99 -1.90
N HIS A 150 9.32 3.21 -2.22
CA HIS A 150 8.47 4.30 -2.71
C HIS A 150 7.77 4.00 -4.05
N LEU A 151 8.30 3.06 -4.84
CA LEU A 151 7.65 2.65 -6.09
C LEU A 151 6.38 1.83 -5.82
N PHE A 152 6.34 1.10 -4.71
CA PHE A 152 5.26 0.16 -4.38
C PHE A 152 4.41 0.58 -3.17
N LEU A 153 4.97 1.41 -2.30
CA LEU A 153 4.34 1.92 -1.09
C LEU A 153 4.23 3.44 -1.18
N PRO A 154 3.06 4.02 -0.89
CA PRO A 154 2.90 5.47 -0.86
C PRO A 154 3.82 6.12 0.17
N ARG A 155 4.33 7.34 -0.10
CA ARG A 155 5.20 8.10 0.81
C ARG A 155 4.59 8.31 2.19
N TYR A 156 3.28 8.52 2.24
CA TYR A 156 2.57 8.66 3.50
C TYR A 156 2.47 7.34 4.30
N MET A 157 3.00 6.19 3.87
CA MET A 157 3.08 5.01 4.74
C MET A 157 4.40 4.95 5.53
N PHE A 158 5.33 5.87 5.27
CA PHE A 158 6.63 5.91 5.92
C PHE A 158 6.58 6.84 7.13
N LEU A 159 7.25 6.43 8.21
CA LEU A 159 7.41 7.26 9.40
C LEU A 159 8.47 8.34 9.12
N ALA A 160 8.17 9.61 9.40
CA ALA A 160 9.14 10.70 9.21
C ALA A 160 10.24 10.72 10.27
N ALA A 161 9.86 10.50 11.54
CA ALA A 161 10.79 10.60 12.65
C ALA A 161 11.72 9.38 12.77
N ASN A 162 11.33 8.23 12.21
CA ASN A 162 12.07 6.98 12.34
C ASN A 162 12.01 6.17 11.05
N ARG A 163 13.04 5.36 10.78
CA ARG A 163 12.98 4.37 9.71
C ARG A 163 11.91 3.34 10.05
N GLY A 164 10.84 3.28 9.26
CA GLY A 164 9.73 2.40 9.54
C GLY A 164 8.50 2.68 8.70
N PHE A 165 7.43 1.95 9.01
CA PHE A 165 6.16 2.04 8.31
C PHE A 165 5.03 2.28 9.28
N PHE A 166 3.96 2.90 8.85
CA PHE A 166 2.71 2.89 9.59
C PHE A 166 1.54 2.39 8.75
N PHE A 167 0.60 1.75 9.43
CA PHE A 167 -0.52 1.06 8.80
C PHE A 167 -1.82 1.38 9.52
N LEU A 168 -2.87 1.65 8.74
CA LEU A 168 -4.24 1.64 9.22
C LEU A 168 -4.84 0.27 8.86
N LEU A 169 -5.08 -0.53 9.89
CA LEU A 169 -5.61 -1.89 9.76
C LEU A 169 -7.05 -1.91 10.26
N GLU A 170 -7.85 -2.81 9.71
CA GLU A 170 -9.24 -3.03 10.16
C GLU A 170 -9.29 -3.51 11.62
N ASP A 171 -8.34 -4.36 12.03
CA ASP A 171 -8.23 -4.91 13.39
C ASP A 171 -6.81 -4.69 13.94
N LEU A 172 -6.59 -3.48 14.46
CA LEU A 172 -5.31 -3.03 15.01
C LEU A 172 -4.92 -3.80 16.27
N MET A 173 -5.89 -4.03 17.17
CA MET A 173 -5.64 -4.70 18.45
C MET A 173 -5.32 -6.18 18.25
N GLY A 174 -6.06 -6.86 17.36
CA GLY A 174 -5.77 -8.24 16.97
C GLY A 174 -4.40 -8.37 16.34
N PHE A 175 -4.04 -7.46 15.42
CA PHE A 175 -2.72 -7.45 14.80
C PHE A 175 -1.60 -7.24 15.83
N LYS A 176 -1.73 -6.28 16.75
CA LYS A 176 -0.74 -6.02 17.80
C LYS A 176 -0.54 -7.23 18.70
N SER A 177 -1.64 -7.85 19.16
CA SER A 177 -1.59 -9.05 20.01
C SER A 177 -0.89 -10.20 19.30
N GLU A 178 -1.21 -10.45 18.03
CA GLU A 178 -0.55 -11.48 17.23
C GLU A 178 0.94 -11.15 17.03
N PHE A 179 1.27 -9.90 16.74
CA PHE A 179 2.64 -9.45 16.55
C PHE A 179 3.49 -9.63 17.82
N ASP A 180 3.01 -9.16 18.98
CA ASP A 180 3.73 -9.24 20.25
C ASP A 180 3.99 -10.71 20.64
N SER A 181 3.01 -11.59 20.43
CA SER A 181 3.14 -13.04 20.65
C SER A 181 4.23 -13.67 19.78
N ARG A 182 4.26 -13.35 18.48
CA ARG A 182 5.26 -13.88 17.54
C ARG A 182 6.65 -13.30 17.78
N LEU A 183 6.75 -12.00 18.08
CA LEU A 183 8.00 -11.34 18.40
C LEU A 183 8.66 -11.97 19.63
N LYS A 184 7.89 -12.19 20.70
CA LYS A 184 8.39 -12.87 21.91
C LYS A 184 8.89 -14.27 21.60
N SER A 185 8.11 -15.06 20.84
CA SER A 185 8.54 -16.39 20.41
C SER A 185 9.81 -16.39 19.58
N SER A 186 10.02 -15.38 18.72
CA SER A 186 11.23 -15.30 17.88
C SER A 186 12.48 -15.02 18.70
N ARG A 187 12.40 -14.13 19.70
CA ARG A 187 13.53 -13.79 20.57
C ARG A 187 13.96 -14.95 21.46
N THR A 188 12.99 -15.69 22.01
CA THR A 188 13.30 -16.90 22.80
C THR A 188 14.03 -17.96 21.97
N ILE A 189 13.75 -18.06 20.66
CA ILE A 189 14.46 -18.99 19.78
C ILE A 189 15.89 -18.52 19.52
N GLU A 190 16.09 -17.21 19.30
CA GLU A 190 17.45 -16.65 19.15
C GLU A 190 18.31 -16.88 20.41
N GLU A 191 17.74 -16.70 21.61
CA GLU A 191 18.42 -16.96 22.89
C GLU A 191 18.78 -18.44 23.12
N LEU A 192 18.04 -19.38 22.53
CA LEU A 192 18.32 -20.82 22.64
C LEU A 192 19.39 -21.30 21.64
N ILE A 193 19.68 -20.50 20.61
CA ILE A 193 20.64 -20.85 19.55
C ILE A 193 22.00 -20.16 19.77
N SER A 194 22.06 -19.09 20.57
CA SER A 194 23.31 -18.42 20.98
C SER A 194 23.98 -19.10 22.16
#